data_AF-A0A2M6WMA6-F1
#
_entry.id   AF-A0A2M6WMA6-F1
#
_cell.length_a   1.000
_cell.length_b   1.000
_cell.length_c   1.000
_cell.angle_alpha   90.00
_cell.angle_beta   90.00
_cell.angle_gamma   90.00
#
_symmetry.space_group_name_H-M   'P 1'
#
loop_
_entity.id
_entity.type
_entity.pdbx_description
1 polymer ?
#
loop_
_entity_poly.entity_id
_entity_poly.type
_entity_poly.pdbx_seq_one_letter_code
_entity_poly.pdbx_strand_id
1 'polypeptide(L)'
;MLTKTTKRYLLCGCAIFVLVIAGSLAIYGRYAGAAALTNAAVAPNTSGTDNLIGQTNAQWKFTMTNATELAPGSAVQVILPNISNAPPFTFGTPAIVSTSSVAAIGFSYTVAANSGTRTLGLTTVTAIPAGTTFSITVNGINNPLGSQTNLTNLTWTFRTGTIGAGGPAGADITIVDGPATATRSLIRGGQSIFSAADSAITASNYAVSAANVTYTFSFVATTSIPIGGKINIHFPADFTVDNATTSSTLQADINGSSANAPQIAATGAVATSTSNGRNDVIFTTSGAATGGVNTVTVAVGGITNPSTANAYRPIYIYTTNANGGLLDGSPFADSANDVYNGPPPVDSIHIGGTNDMIISVYKQSGADLIKLSAAEIAQVRVGVGCPDKQF
;
A
#
# COMPACT_ATOMS: atom_id res chain seq x y z
N MET A 1 -47.87 -61.39 -27.26
CA MET A 1 -48.11 -60.29 -28.23
C MET A 1 -48.40 -59.01 -27.48
N LEU A 2 -47.50 -58.02 -27.49
CA LEU A 2 -47.83 -56.68 -27.01
C LEU A 2 -48.84 -56.05 -27.99
N THR A 3 -49.98 -55.57 -27.49
CA THR A 3 -51.02 -54.95 -28.30
C THR A 3 -50.46 -53.69 -28.98
N LYS A 4 -51.02 -53.34 -30.14
CA LYS A 4 -50.55 -52.25 -31.01
C LYS A 4 -50.43 -50.92 -30.24
N THR A 5 -51.24 -50.73 -29.21
CA THR A 5 -51.25 -49.57 -28.31
C THR A 5 -50.05 -49.56 -27.37
N THR A 6 -49.66 -50.70 -26.77
CA THR A 6 -48.51 -50.78 -25.85
C THR A 6 -47.17 -50.53 -26.58
N LYS A 7 -47.06 -50.92 -27.86
CA LYS A 7 -45.87 -50.59 -28.68
C LYS A 7 -45.71 -49.10 -28.93
N ARG A 8 -46.81 -48.33 -29.04
CA ARG A 8 -46.76 -46.87 -29.26
C ARG A 8 -46.30 -46.12 -28.01
N TYR A 9 -46.76 -46.54 -26.83
CA TYR A 9 -46.31 -45.93 -25.58
C TYR A 9 -44.85 -46.25 -25.25
N LEU A 10 -44.38 -47.47 -25.58
CA LEU A 10 -42.98 -47.84 -25.39
C LEU A 10 -42.04 -47.06 -26.32
N LEU A 11 -42.40 -46.87 -27.60
CA LEU A 11 -41.61 -46.05 -28.52
C LEU A 11 -41.58 -44.57 -28.11
N CYS A 12 -42.72 -44.02 -27.65
CA CYS A 12 -42.80 -42.63 -27.22
C CYS A 12 -41.98 -42.40 -25.93
N GLY A 13 -42.02 -43.35 -24.99
CA GLY A 13 -41.20 -43.32 -23.78
C GLY A 13 -39.70 -43.42 -24.07
N CYS A 14 -39.28 -44.31 -24.98
CA CYS A 14 -37.88 -44.41 -25.39
C CYS A 14 -37.38 -43.15 -26.13
N ALA A 15 -38.21 -42.54 -26.97
CA ALA A 15 -37.85 -41.30 -27.67
C ALA A 15 -37.66 -40.12 -26.71
N ILE A 16 -38.54 -39.98 -25.70
CA ILE A 16 -38.40 -38.95 -24.66
C ILE A 16 -37.17 -39.22 -23.79
N PHE A 17 -36.91 -40.47 -23.40
CA PHE A 17 -35.74 -40.82 -22.59
C PHE A 17 -34.42 -40.57 -23.32
N VAL A 18 -34.35 -40.87 -24.62
CA VAL A 18 -33.18 -40.58 -25.46
C VAL A 18 -33.00 -39.06 -25.64
N LEU A 19 -34.07 -38.29 -25.79
CA LEU A 19 -34.01 -36.82 -25.86
C LEU A 19 -33.55 -36.20 -24.53
N VAL A 20 -34.00 -36.72 -23.39
CA VAL A 20 -33.58 -36.27 -22.07
C VAL A 20 -32.12 -36.62 -21.82
N ILE A 21 -31.65 -37.82 -22.20
CA ILE A 21 -30.25 -38.21 -22.06
C ILE A 21 -29.34 -37.45 -23.03
N ALA A 22 -29.73 -37.27 -24.30
CA ALA A 22 -28.96 -36.49 -25.26
C ALA A 22 -28.92 -35.00 -24.90
N GLY A 23 -30.04 -34.46 -24.42
CA GLY A 23 -30.14 -33.08 -23.91
C GLY A 23 -29.32 -32.89 -22.64
N SER A 24 -29.37 -33.83 -21.69
CA SER A 24 -28.56 -33.76 -20.48
C SER A 24 -27.08 -33.99 -20.77
N LEU A 25 -26.66 -34.86 -21.70
CA LEU A 25 -25.26 -34.97 -22.15
C LEU A 25 -24.78 -33.69 -22.87
N ALA A 26 -25.62 -33.06 -23.69
CA ALA A 26 -25.27 -31.81 -24.37
C ALA A 26 -25.15 -30.64 -23.38
N ILE A 27 -25.94 -30.64 -22.31
CA ILE A 27 -25.84 -29.67 -21.21
C ILE A 27 -24.62 -29.99 -20.33
N TYR A 28 -24.41 -31.26 -19.94
CA TYR A 28 -23.27 -31.70 -19.13
C TYR A 28 -21.94 -31.49 -19.86
N GLY A 29 -21.91 -31.64 -21.19
CA GLY A 29 -20.74 -31.34 -22.03
C GLY A 29 -20.43 -29.85 -22.14
N ARG A 30 -21.41 -28.95 -21.98
CA ARG A 30 -21.17 -27.49 -21.88
C ARG A 30 -20.67 -27.06 -20.49
N TYR A 31 -20.81 -27.92 -19.48
CA TYR A 31 -20.25 -27.73 -18.14
C TYR A 31 -19.05 -28.66 -17.85
N ALA A 32 -18.56 -29.41 -18.86
CA ALA A 32 -17.28 -30.09 -18.78
C ALA A 32 -16.20 -29.02 -18.58
N GLY A 33 -15.60 -29.04 -17.39
CA GLY A 33 -14.89 -27.92 -16.78
C GLY A 33 -13.95 -27.19 -17.73
N ALA A 34 -14.08 -25.86 -17.76
CA ALA A 34 -13.12 -24.97 -18.39
C ALA A 34 -11.69 -25.45 -18.10
N ALA A 35 -10.88 -25.60 -19.14
CA ALA A 35 -9.53 -26.13 -19.00
C ALA A 35 -8.73 -25.23 -18.05
N ALA A 36 -7.85 -25.79 -17.20
CA ALA A 36 -7.17 -24.96 -16.21
C ALA A 36 -6.07 -24.10 -16.85
N LEU A 37 -6.07 -22.80 -16.56
CA LEU A 37 -4.87 -21.99 -16.79
C LEU A 37 -3.70 -22.55 -15.96
N THR A 38 -2.49 -22.51 -16.51
CA THR A 38 -1.27 -22.95 -15.79
C THR A 38 -0.21 -21.85 -15.83
N ASN A 39 0.87 -22.02 -15.05
CA ASN A 39 2.01 -21.08 -14.97
C ASN A 39 1.60 -19.63 -14.67
N ALA A 40 0.53 -19.44 -13.88
CA ALA A 40 0.12 -18.13 -13.43
C ALA A 40 1.23 -17.52 -12.56
N ALA A 41 1.72 -16.34 -12.97
CA ALA A 41 2.70 -15.59 -12.22
C ALA A 41 2.43 -14.09 -12.33
N VAL A 42 2.75 -13.37 -11.27
CA VAL A 42 2.64 -11.92 -11.18
C VAL A 42 3.92 -11.36 -10.59
N ALA A 43 4.49 -10.38 -11.29
CA ALA A 43 5.73 -9.73 -10.86
C ALA A 43 5.66 -8.22 -11.18
N PRO A 44 6.21 -7.36 -10.33
CA PRO A 44 6.45 -5.97 -10.70
C PRO A 44 7.46 -5.89 -11.84
N ASN A 45 7.35 -4.87 -12.69
CA ASN A 45 8.32 -4.62 -13.78
C ASN A 45 9.50 -3.72 -13.34
N THR A 46 9.68 -3.52 -12.03
CA THR A 46 10.77 -2.70 -11.48
C THR A 46 11.96 -3.56 -11.11
N SER A 47 13.12 -3.31 -11.71
CA SER A 47 14.36 -4.01 -11.37
C SER A 47 14.88 -3.57 -10.00
N GLY A 48 15.07 -4.52 -9.08
CA GLY A 48 16.04 -4.41 -7.99
C GLY A 48 15.62 -3.71 -6.69
N THR A 49 14.51 -2.97 -6.64
CA THR A 49 13.99 -2.38 -5.38
C THR A 49 12.46 -2.49 -5.37
N ASP A 50 11.92 -3.38 -4.56
CA ASP A 50 10.48 -3.55 -4.37
C ASP A 50 10.00 -2.47 -3.37
N ASN A 51 9.45 -1.38 -3.91
CA ASN A 51 8.88 -0.22 -3.18
C ASN A 51 7.43 0.01 -3.62
N LEU A 52 6.68 -1.09 -3.72
CA LEU A 52 5.39 -1.16 -4.39
C LEU A 52 4.24 -0.66 -3.52
N ILE A 53 4.37 -0.68 -2.19
CA ILE A 53 3.29 -0.23 -1.28
C ILE A 53 2.97 1.24 -1.57
N GLY A 54 1.71 1.57 -1.88
CA GLY A 54 1.27 2.93 -2.21
C GLY A 54 1.73 3.48 -3.56
N GLN A 55 2.48 2.71 -4.35
CA GLN A 55 2.99 3.17 -5.63
C GLN A 55 1.84 3.42 -6.62
N THR A 56 1.78 4.64 -7.15
CA THR A 56 0.89 5.02 -8.24
C THR A 56 1.52 4.68 -9.59
N ASN A 57 0.68 4.37 -10.58
CA ASN A 57 1.11 4.01 -11.93
C ASN A 57 2.16 2.87 -11.96
N ALA A 58 2.04 1.90 -11.07
CA ALA A 58 2.92 0.74 -11.00
C ALA A 58 2.77 -0.12 -12.27
N GLN A 59 3.90 -0.69 -12.69
CA GLN A 59 3.96 -1.63 -13.79
C GLN A 59 3.98 -3.06 -13.28
N TRP A 60 3.06 -3.87 -13.77
CA TRP A 60 2.92 -5.27 -13.40
C TRP A 60 3.00 -6.15 -14.64
N LYS A 61 3.78 -7.22 -14.55
CA LYS A 61 3.88 -8.29 -15.53
C LYS A 61 3.05 -9.47 -15.06
N PHE A 62 2.07 -9.84 -15.88
CA PHE A 62 1.22 -11.01 -15.69
C PHE A 62 1.68 -12.09 -16.67
N THR A 63 1.90 -13.31 -16.19
CA THR A 63 2.28 -14.46 -17.02
C THR A 63 1.29 -15.58 -16.78
N MET A 64 0.88 -16.26 -17.86
CA MET A 64 0.01 -17.43 -17.79
C MET A 64 0.17 -18.29 -19.05
N THR A 65 -0.28 -19.53 -18.97
CA THR A 65 -0.39 -20.47 -20.09
C THR A 65 -1.85 -20.83 -20.30
N ASN A 66 -2.39 -20.51 -21.48
CA ASN A 66 -3.75 -20.88 -21.86
C ASN A 66 -3.83 -22.37 -22.19
N ALA A 67 -4.89 -23.05 -21.74
CA ALA A 67 -5.10 -24.46 -22.04
C ALA A 67 -5.92 -24.65 -23.31
N THR A 68 -6.81 -23.71 -23.61
CA THR A 68 -7.62 -23.66 -24.83
C THR A 68 -7.12 -22.55 -25.75
N GLU A 69 -7.24 -22.73 -27.07
CA GLU A 69 -6.97 -21.66 -28.02
C GLU A 69 -7.87 -20.44 -27.75
N LEU A 70 -7.27 -19.26 -27.68
CA LEU A 70 -8.00 -17.99 -27.58
C LEU A 70 -8.11 -17.39 -28.97
N ALA A 71 -9.31 -17.36 -29.52
CA ALA A 71 -9.58 -16.69 -30.80
C ALA A 71 -9.37 -15.17 -30.67
N PRO A 72 -9.18 -14.42 -31.77
CA PRO A 72 -9.28 -12.96 -31.75
C PRO A 72 -10.63 -12.53 -31.16
N GLY A 73 -10.62 -11.55 -30.24
CA GLY A 73 -11.81 -11.11 -29.52
C GLY A 73 -12.09 -11.85 -28.21
N SER A 74 -11.26 -12.84 -27.83
CA SER A 74 -11.33 -13.47 -26.51
C SER A 74 -10.88 -12.52 -25.40
N ALA A 75 -11.41 -12.72 -24.20
CA ALA A 75 -11.03 -12.01 -22.99
C ALA A 75 -9.89 -12.72 -22.26
N VAL A 76 -8.95 -11.93 -21.73
CA VAL A 76 -8.06 -12.30 -20.63
C VAL A 76 -8.38 -11.38 -19.47
N GLN A 77 -8.66 -11.95 -18.31
CA GLN A 77 -8.95 -11.19 -17.10
C GLN A 77 -7.93 -11.47 -16.02
N VAL A 78 -7.47 -10.39 -15.40
CA VAL A 78 -6.67 -10.39 -14.18
C VAL A 78 -7.49 -9.73 -13.08
N ILE A 79 -7.84 -10.49 -12.06
CA ILE A 79 -8.56 -10.01 -10.88
C ILE A 79 -7.52 -9.73 -9.79
N LEU A 80 -7.46 -8.46 -9.39
CA LEU A 80 -6.55 -7.95 -8.38
C LEU A 80 -7.02 -8.40 -6.97
N PRO A 81 -6.07 -8.57 -6.03
CA PRO A 81 -6.35 -9.07 -4.68
C PRO A 81 -7.38 -8.22 -3.91
N ASN A 82 -8.18 -8.90 -3.08
CA ASN A 82 -8.97 -8.22 -2.04
C ASN A 82 -8.10 -7.99 -0.81
N ILE A 83 -8.27 -6.84 -0.16
CA ILE A 83 -7.56 -6.51 1.06
C ILE A 83 -8.59 -6.04 2.07
N SER A 84 -8.70 -6.75 3.19
CA SER A 84 -9.74 -6.47 4.20
C SER A 84 -9.44 -5.21 5.02
N ASN A 85 -8.17 -4.88 5.21
CA ASN A 85 -7.69 -3.86 6.15
C ASN A 85 -6.75 -2.84 5.50
N ALA A 86 -6.92 -2.58 4.19
CA ALA A 86 -6.24 -1.51 3.48
C ALA A 86 -7.15 -1.01 2.34
N PRO A 87 -6.92 0.20 1.83
CA PRO A 87 -7.52 0.62 0.58
C PRO A 87 -7.28 -0.44 -0.51
N PRO A 88 -8.24 -0.68 -1.41
CA PRO A 88 -8.05 -1.64 -2.49
C PRO A 88 -7.04 -1.12 -3.52
N PHE A 89 -6.56 -2.01 -4.38
CA PHE A 89 -5.95 -1.59 -5.64
C PHE A 89 -6.92 -0.73 -6.43
N THR A 90 -6.41 0.31 -7.08
CA THR A 90 -7.19 1.14 -8.01
C THR A 90 -6.47 1.24 -9.35
N PHE A 91 -7.15 1.78 -10.35
CA PHE A 91 -6.58 2.01 -11.67
C PHE A 91 -6.53 3.51 -11.93
N GLY A 92 -5.38 4.00 -12.41
CA GLY A 92 -5.26 5.32 -12.99
C GLY A 92 -5.69 5.27 -14.45
N THR A 93 -4.71 5.19 -15.35
CA THR A 93 -4.95 5.03 -16.80
C THR A 93 -4.15 3.82 -17.30
N PRO A 94 -4.62 2.60 -17.00
CA PRO A 94 -3.85 1.39 -17.29
C PRO A 94 -3.71 1.17 -18.81
N ALA A 95 -2.48 0.89 -19.23
CA ALA A 95 -2.12 0.62 -20.62
C ALA A 95 -1.14 -0.54 -20.72
N ILE A 96 -1.21 -1.26 -21.84
CA ILE A 96 -0.28 -2.34 -22.14
C ILE A 96 1.04 -1.72 -22.56
N VAL A 97 2.11 -2.04 -21.83
CA VAL A 97 3.48 -1.58 -22.09
C VAL A 97 4.19 -2.54 -23.04
N SER A 98 4.02 -3.83 -22.82
CA SER A 98 4.64 -4.87 -23.64
C SER A 98 3.88 -6.19 -23.52
N THR A 99 4.04 -7.02 -24.54
CA THR A 99 3.58 -8.41 -24.54
C THR A 99 4.75 -9.29 -24.96
N SER A 100 4.77 -10.54 -24.51
CA SER A 100 5.80 -11.49 -24.91
C SER A 100 5.25 -12.90 -24.96
N SER A 101 5.53 -13.62 -26.03
CA SER A 101 5.31 -15.06 -26.18
C SER A 101 6.22 -15.61 -27.28
N VAL A 102 6.22 -16.93 -27.44
CA VAL A 102 6.95 -17.61 -28.53
C VAL A 102 6.33 -17.30 -29.91
N ALA A 103 5.04 -16.95 -29.95
CA ALA A 103 4.33 -16.44 -31.13
C ALA A 103 4.12 -14.91 -31.05
N ALA A 104 3.84 -14.24 -32.17
CA ALA A 104 3.36 -12.86 -32.13
C ALA A 104 1.95 -12.83 -31.54
N ILE A 105 1.75 -12.08 -30.46
CA ILE A 105 0.44 -11.86 -29.85
C ILE A 105 0.14 -10.37 -29.76
N GLY A 106 -1.13 -10.02 -29.78
CA GLY A 106 -1.58 -8.66 -29.51
C GLY A 106 -2.84 -8.64 -28.65
N PHE A 107 -3.01 -7.52 -27.94
CA PHE A 107 -4.18 -7.24 -27.11
C PHE A 107 -4.71 -5.83 -27.38
N SER A 108 -6.02 -5.63 -27.27
CA SER A 108 -6.64 -4.31 -27.27
C SER A 108 -6.60 -3.69 -25.86
N TYR A 109 -6.51 -2.36 -25.83
CA TYR A 109 -6.21 -1.55 -24.63
C TYR A 109 -7.41 -1.28 -23.73
N THR A 110 -8.59 -1.87 -23.98
CA THR A 110 -9.79 -1.57 -23.21
C THR A 110 -9.73 -2.23 -21.84
N VAL A 111 -9.03 -1.58 -20.91
CA VAL A 111 -9.11 -1.87 -19.49
C VAL A 111 -10.43 -1.33 -18.98
N ALA A 112 -11.46 -2.16 -18.94
CA ALA A 112 -12.62 -1.85 -18.12
C ALA A 112 -12.21 -2.07 -16.66
N ALA A 113 -12.43 -1.07 -15.81
CA ALA A 113 -12.30 -1.18 -14.37
C ALA A 113 -13.68 -0.84 -13.81
N ASN A 114 -14.43 -1.81 -13.29
CA ASN A 114 -15.65 -1.42 -12.59
C ASN A 114 -15.26 -0.89 -11.23
N SER A 115 -15.80 0.27 -10.85
CA SER A 115 -15.81 0.71 -9.46
C SER A 115 -16.37 -0.42 -8.59
N GLY A 116 -15.54 -1.03 -7.76
CA GLY A 116 -15.89 -2.19 -6.93
C GLY A 116 -15.48 -3.56 -7.47
N THR A 117 -15.17 -3.73 -8.77
CA THR A 117 -14.57 -4.96 -9.29
C THR A 117 -13.14 -4.67 -9.74
N ARG A 118 -12.18 -5.11 -8.93
CA ARG A 118 -10.74 -4.93 -9.14
C ARG A 118 -10.25 -5.82 -10.30
N THR A 119 -10.83 -5.68 -11.48
CA THR A 119 -10.63 -6.57 -12.62
C THR A 119 -10.03 -5.77 -13.76
N LEU A 120 -8.88 -6.22 -14.25
CA LEU A 120 -8.27 -5.80 -15.49
C LEU A 120 -8.74 -6.77 -16.58
N GLY A 121 -9.52 -6.27 -17.54
CA GLY A 121 -9.93 -7.00 -18.73
C GLY A 121 -9.10 -6.60 -19.94
N LEU A 122 -8.71 -7.59 -20.74
CA LEU A 122 -7.90 -7.43 -21.96
C LEU A 122 -8.56 -8.25 -23.07
N THR A 123 -8.54 -7.74 -24.30
CA THR A 123 -9.09 -8.49 -25.45
C THR A 123 -7.96 -8.93 -26.36
N THR A 124 -7.92 -10.18 -26.80
CA THR A 124 -6.95 -10.67 -27.79
C THR A 124 -7.24 -10.05 -29.16
N VAL A 125 -6.22 -9.61 -29.89
CA VAL A 125 -6.37 -9.16 -31.30
C VAL A 125 -5.87 -10.19 -32.30
N THR A 126 -5.05 -11.14 -31.84
CA THR A 126 -4.55 -12.28 -32.60
C THR A 126 -4.92 -13.56 -31.87
N ALA A 127 -5.02 -14.67 -32.61
CA ALA A 127 -5.22 -15.97 -31.98
C ALA A 127 -4.02 -16.32 -31.07
N ILE A 128 -4.28 -16.93 -29.92
CA ILE A 128 -3.27 -17.47 -29.02
C ILE A 128 -3.46 -18.99 -28.96
N PRO A 129 -2.56 -19.78 -29.57
CA PRO A 129 -2.68 -21.24 -29.60
C PRO A 129 -2.75 -21.85 -28.20
N ALA A 130 -3.45 -22.98 -28.07
CA ALA A 130 -3.46 -23.77 -26.83
C ALA A 130 -2.04 -24.15 -26.38
N GLY A 131 -1.78 -24.11 -25.07
CA GLY A 131 -0.48 -24.40 -24.48
C GLY A 131 0.54 -23.26 -24.58
N THR A 132 0.15 -22.08 -25.06
CA THR A 132 1.07 -20.95 -25.21
C THR A 132 1.27 -20.23 -23.87
N THR A 133 2.50 -20.15 -23.39
CA THR A 133 2.85 -19.22 -22.32
C THR A 133 3.02 -17.82 -22.88
N PHE A 134 2.31 -16.86 -22.31
CA PHE A 134 2.44 -15.46 -22.66
C PHE A 134 2.54 -14.58 -21.42
N SER A 135 3.13 -13.40 -21.59
CA SER A 135 3.13 -12.35 -20.59
C SER A 135 2.58 -11.04 -21.13
N ILE A 136 1.94 -10.28 -20.24
CA ILE A 136 1.40 -8.95 -20.50
C ILE A 136 1.91 -8.02 -19.41
N THR A 137 2.62 -6.97 -19.80
CA THR A 137 3.06 -5.91 -18.90
C THR A 137 2.10 -4.75 -19.00
N VAL A 138 1.52 -4.33 -17.88
CA VAL A 138 0.52 -3.27 -17.80
C VAL A 138 0.99 -2.22 -16.81
N ASN A 139 0.92 -0.94 -17.19
CA ASN A 139 1.13 0.21 -16.29
C ASN A 139 -0.21 0.71 -15.72
N GLY A 140 -0.20 1.81 -14.98
CA GLY A 140 -1.43 2.47 -14.51
C GLY A 140 -2.19 1.75 -13.41
N ILE A 141 -1.59 0.75 -12.76
CA ILE A 141 -2.14 0.12 -11.56
C ILE A 141 -1.65 0.90 -10.35
N ASN A 142 -2.56 1.37 -9.51
CA ASN A 142 -2.22 2.02 -8.25
C ASN A 142 -2.27 0.98 -7.14
N ASN A 143 -1.12 0.74 -6.53
CA ASN A 143 -0.99 -0.19 -5.43
C ASN A 143 -1.58 0.42 -4.14
N PRO A 144 -2.15 -0.42 -3.28
CA PRO A 144 -2.70 0.02 -2.00
C PRO A 144 -1.59 0.55 -1.09
N LEU A 145 -1.92 1.59 -0.33
CA LEU A 145 -1.10 2.08 0.79
C LEU A 145 -1.64 1.43 2.07
N GLY A 146 -0.84 0.64 2.76
CA GLY A 146 -1.28 -0.20 3.89
C GLY A 146 -0.12 -0.68 4.75
N SER A 147 -0.43 -1.21 5.94
CA SER A 147 0.55 -1.95 6.75
C SER A 147 1.07 -3.16 5.98
N GLN A 148 2.39 -3.42 6.05
CA GLN A 148 3.05 -4.47 5.28
C GLN A 148 2.43 -5.85 5.55
N THR A 149 2.04 -6.13 6.80
CA THR A 149 1.38 -7.39 7.18
C THR A 149 0.12 -7.66 6.34
N ASN A 150 -0.70 -6.63 6.12
CA ASN A 150 -1.94 -6.71 5.33
C ASN A 150 -1.69 -6.81 3.82
N LEU A 151 -0.44 -6.57 3.38
CA LEU A 151 -0.02 -6.55 1.98
C LEU A 151 0.87 -7.73 1.61
N THR A 152 0.90 -8.77 2.46
CA THR A 152 1.61 -10.03 2.20
C THR A 152 0.73 -11.08 1.52
N ASN A 153 1.35 -11.95 0.72
CA ASN A 153 0.71 -13.12 0.10
C ASN A 153 -0.60 -12.81 -0.64
N LEU A 154 -0.66 -11.67 -1.32
CA LEU A 154 -1.87 -11.23 -2.00
C LEU A 154 -2.18 -12.13 -3.20
N THR A 155 -3.41 -12.63 -3.28
CA THR A 155 -3.83 -13.57 -4.32
C THR A 155 -4.41 -12.85 -5.53
N TRP A 156 -3.73 -13.01 -6.66
CA TRP A 156 -4.17 -12.59 -7.98
C TRP A 156 -4.89 -13.76 -8.65
N THR A 157 -5.97 -13.50 -9.38
CA THR A 157 -6.71 -14.55 -10.11
C THR A 157 -6.75 -14.24 -11.60
N PHE A 158 -6.48 -15.25 -12.42
CA PHE A 158 -6.45 -15.17 -13.88
C PHE A 158 -7.58 -16.03 -14.43
N ARG A 159 -8.25 -15.57 -15.49
CA ARG A 159 -9.21 -16.37 -16.25
C ARG A 159 -9.26 -15.90 -17.70
N THR A 160 -9.61 -16.79 -18.61
CA THR A 160 -9.83 -16.45 -20.02
C THR A 160 -11.25 -16.80 -20.41
N GLY A 161 -11.77 -16.15 -21.44
CA GLY A 161 -13.15 -16.39 -21.85
C GLY A 161 -13.52 -15.75 -23.17
N THR A 162 -14.79 -15.86 -23.54
CA THR A 162 -15.40 -15.03 -24.58
C THR A 162 -16.05 -13.80 -23.95
N ILE A 163 -15.94 -12.65 -24.64
CA ILE A 163 -16.47 -11.37 -24.15
C ILE A 163 -18.00 -11.39 -24.24
N GLY A 164 -18.67 -11.19 -23.11
CA GLY A 164 -20.12 -10.95 -23.03
C GLY A 164 -20.47 -9.46 -23.13
N ALA A 165 -21.74 -9.13 -22.87
CA ALA A 165 -22.25 -7.76 -22.98
C ALA A 165 -21.56 -6.74 -22.05
N GLY A 166 -21.01 -7.19 -20.91
CA GLY A 166 -20.27 -6.35 -19.97
C GLY A 166 -18.82 -6.02 -20.37
N GLY A 167 -18.37 -6.44 -21.55
CA GLY A 167 -17.01 -6.19 -22.03
C GLY A 167 -15.94 -7.07 -21.36
N PRO A 168 -14.65 -6.85 -21.69
CA PRO A 168 -13.57 -7.75 -21.29
C PRO A 168 -13.27 -7.76 -19.80
N ALA A 169 -13.71 -6.77 -19.01
CA ALA A 169 -13.59 -6.79 -17.54
C ALA A 169 -14.92 -7.02 -16.80
N GLY A 170 -16.00 -7.23 -17.55
CA GLY A 170 -17.31 -7.52 -16.99
C GLY A 170 -17.34 -8.87 -16.27
N ALA A 171 -18.33 -9.04 -15.41
CA ALA A 171 -18.59 -10.32 -14.76
C ALA A 171 -19.05 -11.41 -15.75
N ASP A 172 -19.60 -11.01 -16.89
CA ASP A 172 -20.31 -11.85 -17.85
C ASP A 172 -19.43 -12.51 -18.92
N ILE A 173 -18.13 -12.74 -18.64
CA ILE A 173 -17.33 -13.54 -19.58
C ILE A 173 -17.74 -15.01 -19.49
N THR A 174 -17.89 -15.67 -20.63
CA THR A 174 -18.04 -17.13 -20.63
C THR A 174 -16.65 -17.73 -20.50
N ILE A 175 -16.37 -18.35 -19.36
CA ILE A 175 -15.05 -18.87 -19.02
C ILE A 175 -14.67 -19.99 -19.99
N VAL A 176 -13.52 -19.82 -20.65
CA VAL A 176 -12.90 -20.79 -21.57
C VAL A 176 -11.82 -21.56 -20.82
N ASP A 177 -10.94 -20.86 -20.11
CA ASP A 177 -10.02 -21.47 -19.15
C ASP A 177 -10.31 -21.01 -17.71
N GLY A 178 -10.42 -22.00 -16.82
CA GLY A 178 -10.76 -21.84 -15.41
C GLY A 178 -9.70 -21.09 -14.59
N PRO A 179 -10.05 -20.65 -13.37
CA PRO A 179 -9.22 -19.70 -12.64
C PRO A 179 -7.88 -20.32 -12.24
N ALA A 180 -6.79 -19.63 -12.56
CA ALA A 180 -5.48 -19.86 -11.94
C ALA A 180 -5.16 -18.72 -10.98
N THR A 181 -4.34 -18.99 -9.98
CA THR A 181 -3.92 -17.98 -9.00
C THR A 181 -2.41 -17.83 -8.95
N ALA A 182 -1.97 -16.62 -8.62
CA ALA A 182 -0.58 -16.34 -8.25
C ALA A 182 -0.57 -15.49 -6.98
N THR A 183 0.41 -15.71 -6.12
CA THR A 183 0.59 -14.93 -4.89
C THR A 183 1.76 -13.97 -5.02
N ARG A 184 1.60 -12.76 -4.49
CA ARG A 184 2.69 -11.78 -4.41
C ARG A 184 2.45 -10.82 -3.24
N SER A 185 3.51 -10.52 -2.51
CA SER A 185 3.50 -9.46 -1.50
C SER A 185 3.87 -8.13 -2.13
N LEU A 186 3.33 -7.04 -1.59
CA LEU A 186 3.89 -5.70 -1.82
C LEU A 186 4.92 -5.44 -0.73
N ILE A 187 6.08 -4.92 -1.12
CA ILE A 187 7.18 -4.66 -0.20
C ILE A 187 7.46 -3.15 -0.20
N ARG A 188 7.86 -2.63 0.97
CA ARG A 188 8.39 -1.26 1.10
C ARG A 188 9.88 -1.25 0.76
N GLY A 189 10.37 -0.13 0.25
CA GLY A 189 11.78 -0.03 -0.17
C GLY A 189 12.78 -0.11 0.99
N GLY A 190 12.38 0.31 2.19
CA GLY A 190 13.21 0.46 3.37
C GLY A 190 12.63 -0.18 4.63
N GLN A 191 12.87 0.43 5.78
CA GLN A 191 12.44 -0.07 7.08
C GLN A 191 11.53 0.93 7.79
N SER A 192 11.00 0.55 8.94
CA SER A 192 10.34 1.50 9.84
C SER A 192 11.29 2.65 10.18
N ILE A 193 10.78 3.89 10.13
CA ILE A 193 11.48 5.04 10.71
C ILE A 193 11.45 4.84 12.22
N PHE A 194 12.62 4.78 12.84
CA PHE A 194 12.76 4.62 14.28
C PHE A 194 13.05 5.96 14.95
N SER A 195 12.55 6.11 16.18
CA SER A 195 12.96 7.20 17.07
C SER A 195 14.38 6.90 17.55
N ALA A 196 15.38 7.42 16.83
CA ALA A 196 16.78 7.35 17.27
C ALA A 196 17.02 8.36 18.40
N ALA A 197 18.19 8.30 19.05
CA ALA A 197 18.62 9.35 19.98
C ALA A 197 18.52 10.75 19.35
N ASP A 198 18.74 10.83 18.03
CA ASP A 198 18.73 12.05 17.23
C ASP A 198 17.34 12.41 16.66
N SER A 199 16.31 11.56 16.87
CA SER A 199 14.94 11.91 16.51
C SER A 199 14.36 12.91 17.51
N ALA A 200 13.69 13.96 17.03
CA ALA A 200 13.14 14.99 17.88
C ALA A 200 11.93 15.66 17.23
N ILE A 201 10.93 15.98 18.04
CA ILE A 201 9.83 16.86 17.65
C ILE A 201 9.86 18.07 18.58
N THR A 202 9.98 19.26 18.01
CA THR A 202 9.91 20.51 18.77
C THR A 202 8.87 21.43 18.18
N ALA A 203 8.18 22.17 19.04
CA ALA A 203 7.21 23.20 18.64
C ALA A 203 7.69 24.57 19.12
N SER A 204 7.45 25.61 18.33
CA SER A 204 7.74 26.99 18.73
C SER A 204 6.82 27.48 19.85
N ASN A 205 5.67 26.84 20.03
CA ASN A 205 4.71 27.13 21.09
C ASN A 205 3.90 25.86 21.41
N TYR A 206 3.85 25.49 22.69
CA TYR A 206 3.14 24.31 23.18
C TYR A 206 1.76 24.63 23.78
N ALA A 207 1.30 25.89 23.76
CA ALA A 207 -0.01 26.24 24.29
C ALA A 207 -1.16 25.65 23.45
N VAL A 208 -2.27 25.31 24.11
CA VAL A 208 -3.50 24.88 23.43
C VAL A 208 -4.03 25.97 22.51
N SER A 209 -4.60 25.59 21.37
CA SER A 209 -5.14 26.50 20.35
C SER A 209 -4.15 27.55 19.84
N ALA A 210 -2.85 27.43 20.13
CA ALA A 210 -1.84 28.32 19.57
C ALA A 210 -1.84 28.18 18.05
N ALA A 211 -1.98 29.31 17.35
CA ALA A 211 -1.95 29.37 15.90
C ALA A 211 -0.55 29.75 15.39
N ASN A 212 -0.29 29.47 14.12
CA ASN A 212 0.99 29.75 13.44
C ASN A 212 2.21 29.12 14.15
N VAL A 213 2.01 27.96 14.76
CA VAL A 213 3.09 27.21 15.41
C VAL A 213 3.99 26.60 14.35
N THR A 214 5.28 26.70 14.58
CA THR A 214 6.30 26.00 13.79
C THR A 214 6.70 24.72 14.49
N TYR A 215 6.62 23.61 13.76
CA TYR A 215 7.08 22.31 14.19
C TYR A 215 8.36 21.94 13.46
N THR A 216 9.38 21.49 14.19
CA THR A 216 10.59 20.90 13.63
C THR A 216 10.63 19.42 13.96
N PHE A 217 10.91 18.61 12.94
CA PHE A 217 11.00 17.16 13.01
C PHE A 217 12.40 16.74 12.59
N SER A 218 13.04 15.94 13.43
CA SER A 218 14.28 15.23 13.13
C SER A 218 14.01 13.73 13.21
N PHE A 219 14.41 12.96 12.20
CA PHE A 219 14.24 11.51 12.18
C PHE A 219 15.32 10.85 11.31
N VAL A 220 15.58 9.56 11.49
CA VAL A 220 16.55 8.83 10.66
C VAL A 220 15.81 8.07 9.55
N ALA A 221 16.05 8.44 8.30
CA ALA A 221 15.55 7.70 7.13
C ALA A 221 16.49 6.52 6.85
N THR A 222 15.96 5.30 6.72
CA THR A 222 16.81 4.11 6.48
C THR A 222 17.21 3.96 5.02
N THR A 223 16.42 4.54 4.11
CA THR A 223 16.71 4.57 2.68
C THR A 223 16.89 5.99 2.18
N SER A 224 17.59 6.13 1.05
CA SER A 224 17.75 7.43 0.44
C SER A 224 16.44 7.89 -0.16
N ILE A 225 15.98 9.09 0.23
CA ILE A 225 14.82 9.73 -0.36
C ILE A 225 15.30 10.40 -1.66
N PRO A 226 14.86 9.94 -2.84
CA PRO A 226 15.30 10.49 -4.11
C PRO A 226 14.74 11.91 -4.32
N ILE A 227 15.26 12.63 -5.32
CA ILE A 227 14.65 13.88 -5.81
C ILE A 227 13.20 13.61 -6.22
N GLY A 228 12.29 14.49 -5.82
CA GLY A 228 10.85 14.35 -6.04
C GLY A 228 10.17 13.34 -5.10
N GLY A 229 10.94 12.65 -4.25
CA GLY A 229 10.39 11.85 -3.15
C GLY A 229 9.64 12.72 -2.14
N LYS A 230 8.92 12.08 -1.23
CA LYS A 230 8.07 12.79 -0.27
C LYS A 230 8.40 12.40 1.16
N ILE A 231 8.31 13.38 2.06
CA ILE A 231 8.32 13.19 3.51
C ILE A 231 6.90 13.54 3.98
N ASN A 232 6.21 12.58 4.56
CA ASN A 232 4.83 12.74 5.01
C ASN A 232 4.84 12.75 6.53
N ILE A 233 4.27 13.80 7.11
CA ILE A 233 4.12 13.97 8.55
C ILE A 233 2.64 13.97 8.86
N HIS A 234 2.23 12.97 9.62
CA HIS A 234 0.87 12.78 10.03
C HIS A 234 0.64 13.43 11.39
N PHE A 235 -0.24 14.42 11.40
CA PHE A 235 -0.79 15.01 12.62
C PHE A 235 -2.14 14.39 12.97
N PRO A 236 -2.44 14.22 14.28
CA PRO A 236 -3.78 13.88 14.74
C PRO A 236 -4.84 14.87 14.26
N ALA A 237 -6.08 14.38 14.14
CA ALA A 237 -7.19 15.13 13.57
C ALA A 237 -7.53 16.45 14.29
N ASP A 238 -7.12 16.62 15.55
CA ASP A 238 -7.36 17.82 16.34
C ASP A 238 -6.33 18.94 16.12
N PHE A 239 -5.26 18.69 15.37
CA PHE A 239 -4.39 19.73 14.81
C PHE A 239 -5.03 20.34 13.57
N THR A 240 -4.91 21.65 13.35
CA THR A 240 -5.27 22.24 12.06
C THR A 240 -4.01 22.46 11.22
N VAL A 241 -3.97 21.87 10.03
CA VAL A 241 -2.81 21.92 9.12
C VAL A 241 -3.09 22.71 7.85
N ASP A 242 -4.29 23.28 7.66
CA ASP A 242 -4.69 23.94 6.41
C ASP A 242 -3.79 25.11 6.00
N ASN A 243 -3.15 25.76 6.98
CA ASN A 243 -2.21 26.84 6.77
C ASN A 243 -0.75 26.38 6.82
N ALA A 244 -0.48 25.07 6.69
CA ALA A 244 0.86 24.53 6.72
C ALA A 244 1.72 25.17 5.64
N THR A 245 2.87 25.69 6.05
CA THR A 245 3.80 26.40 5.18
C THR A 245 5.22 25.95 5.45
N THR A 246 6.05 26.09 4.42
CA THR A 246 7.50 26.07 4.56
C THR A 246 8.05 27.30 3.86
N SER A 247 9.20 27.77 4.28
CA SER A 247 9.91 28.90 3.67
C SER A 247 11.39 28.62 3.74
N SER A 248 12.18 29.31 2.91
CA SER A 248 13.64 29.26 3.01
C SER A 248 14.18 29.73 4.36
N THR A 249 13.37 30.46 5.15
CA THR A 249 13.70 30.85 6.52
C THR A 249 13.35 29.79 7.56
N LEU A 250 12.35 28.95 7.30
CA LEU A 250 11.96 27.83 8.17
C LEU A 250 12.78 26.57 7.86
N GLN A 251 13.16 26.41 6.60
CA GLN A 251 13.73 25.19 6.05
C GLN A 251 14.97 25.56 5.22
N ALA A 252 16.15 25.39 5.81
CA ALA A 252 17.39 25.25 5.05
C ALA A 252 17.48 23.82 4.48
N ASP A 253 18.47 23.57 3.61
CA ASP A 253 18.78 22.25 3.05
C ASP A 253 18.57 21.13 4.08
N ILE A 254 18.04 20.01 3.64
CA ILE A 254 17.92 18.77 4.41
C ILE A 254 19.36 18.28 4.69
N ASN A 255 19.90 18.70 5.84
CA ASN A 255 21.24 18.38 6.38
C ASN A 255 22.43 18.85 5.52
N GLY A 256 22.39 20.07 5.01
CA GLY A 256 23.51 20.60 4.22
C GLY A 256 23.54 22.13 4.19
N SER A 257 24.58 22.67 3.57
CA SER A 257 24.69 24.11 3.26
C SER A 257 25.32 24.29 1.89
N SER A 258 24.74 23.66 0.87
CA SER A 258 25.25 23.73 -0.51
C SER A 258 24.11 23.83 -1.52
N ALA A 259 24.34 24.53 -2.63
CA ALA A 259 23.35 24.72 -3.70
C ALA A 259 22.82 23.42 -4.34
N ASN A 260 23.50 22.28 -4.12
CA ASN A 260 23.10 20.95 -4.60
C ASN A 260 22.81 19.99 -3.44
N ALA A 261 22.64 20.48 -2.21
CA ALA A 261 22.24 19.63 -1.10
C ALA A 261 20.80 19.14 -1.32
N PRO A 262 20.38 18.08 -0.61
CA PRO A 262 18.97 17.71 -0.55
C PRO A 262 18.18 18.87 0.07
N GLN A 263 17.03 19.23 -0.50
CA GLN A 263 16.20 20.37 -0.06
C GLN A 263 14.72 20.02 -0.13
N ILE A 264 13.86 20.84 0.47
CA ILE A 264 12.42 20.84 0.18
C ILE A 264 12.19 21.75 -1.05
N ALA A 265 11.41 21.28 -2.02
CA ALA A 265 11.11 22.02 -3.25
C ALA A 265 10.45 23.38 -2.95
N ALA A 266 10.82 24.46 -3.64
CA ALA A 266 10.31 25.80 -3.33
C ALA A 266 8.84 26.07 -3.73
N THR A 267 8.30 25.36 -4.72
CA THR A 267 6.93 25.55 -5.24
C THR A 267 6.07 24.34 -4.93
N GLY A 268 4.88 24.54 -4.34
CA GLY A 268 4.03 23.41 -3.90
C GLY A 268 4.71 22.54 -2.84
N ALA A 269 5.68 23.14 -2.14
CA ALA A 269 6.63 22.53 -1.21
C ALA A 269 5.97 21.65 -0.15
N VAL A 270 4.83 22.14 0.33
CA VAL A 270 4.00 21.54 1.36
C VAL A 270 2.61 21.40 0.76
N ALA A 271 2.16 20.16 0.62
CA ALA A 271 0.76 19.84 0.40
C ALA A 271 0.15 19.37 1.70
N THR A 272 -1.14 19.64 1.88
CA THR A 272 -1.91 19.11 3.01
C THR A 272 -2.96 18.15 2.50
N SER A 273 -3.26 17.12 3.30
CA SER A 273 -4.35 16.19 3.03
C SER A 273 -5.10 15.94 4.32
N THR A 274 -6.41 16.22 4.30
CA THR A 274 -7.34 15.94 5.39
C THR A 274 -8.27 14.81 4.96
N SER A 275 -7.82 13.56 5.08
CA SER A 275 -8.58 12.39 4.64
C SER A 275 -8.56 11.27 5.67
N ASN A 276 -9.69 10.56 5.82
CA ASN A 276 -9.83 9.42 6.74
C ASN A 276 -9.44 9.72 8.20
N GLY A 277 -9.74 10.92 8.70
CA GLY A 277 -9.39 11.34 10.07
C GLY A 277 -7.89 11.63 10.25
N ARG A 278 -7.19 11.95 9.15
CA ARG A 278 -5.76 12.22 9.15
C ARG A 278 -5.43 13.58 8.55
N ASN A 279 -4.54 14.32 9.22
CA ASN A 279 -4.06 15.61 8.77
C ASN A 279 -2.58 15.48 8.39
N ASP A 280 -2.33 15.24 7.11
CA ASP A 280 -0.98 15.00 6.61
C ASP A 280 -0.38 16.29 6.06
N VAL A 281 0.86 16.56 6.43
CA VAL A 281 1.76 17.56 5.83
C VAL A 281 2.76 16.82 4.96
N ILE A 282 2.81 17.14 3.67
CA ILE A 282 3.58 16.40 2.68
C ILE A 282 4.63 17.32 2.09
N PHE A 283 5.90 17.06 2.39
CA PHE A 283 7.01 17.75 1.76
C PHE A 283 7.49 17.01 0.52
N THR A 284 7.87 17.73 -0.53
CA THR A 284 8.53 17.16 -1.72
C THR A 284 10.01 17.50 -1.71
N THR A 285 10.89 16.50 -1.85
CA THR A 285 12.35 16.69 -1.87
C THR A 285 12.83 17.19 -3.24
N SER A 286 13.93 17.94 -3.26
CA SER A 286 14.57 18.50 -4.45
C SER A 286 16.08 18.68 -4.26
N GLY A 287 16.80 19.18 -5.28
CA GLY A 287 18.24 19.40 -5.24
C GLY A 287 19.04 18.12 -5.41
N ALA A 288 19.02 17.25 -4.40
CA ALA A 288 19.69 15.95 -4.39
C ALA A 288 18.93 14.92 -3.55
N ALA A 289 19.34 13.65 -3.64
CA ALA A 289 18.82 12.59 -2.78
C ALA A 289 19.45 12.70 -1.37
N THR A 290 18.71 12.38 -0.31
CA THR A 290 19.15 12.57 1.10
C THR A 290 20.35 11.74 1.54
N GLY A 291 20.87 10.82 0.70
CA GLY A 291 21.74 9.72 1.11
C GLY A 291 21.00 8.67 1.94
N GLY A 292 21.49 7.42 1.99
CA GLY A 292 20.88 6.35 2.80
C GLY A 292 21.37 6.40 4.25
N VAL A 293 20.50 6.04 5.21
CA VAL A 293 20.78 6.09 6.66
C VAL A 293 21.31 7.47 7.10
N ASN A 294 20.47 8.49 6.96
CA ASN A 294 20.80 9.84 7.39
C ASN A 294 19.69 10.40 8.27
N THR A 295 20.08 11.18 9.28
CA THR A 295 19.16 12.09 9.96
C THR A 295 18.58 13.04 8.92
N VAL A 296 17.29 13.31 8.96
CA VAL A 296 16.54 14.21 8.10
C VAL A 296 15.84 15.19 9.03
N THR A 297 16.10 16.48 8.85
CA THR A 297 15.43 17.54 9.60
C THR A 297 14.54 18.38 8.69
N VAL A 298 13.26 18.50 9.06
CA VAL A 298 12.26 19.31 8.35
C VAL A 298 11.46 20.18 9.31
N ALA A 299 11.03 21.34 8.83
CA ALA A 299 10.21 22.26 9.60
C ALA A 299 8.98 22.73 8.81
N VAL A 300 7.85 22.80 9.50
CA VAL A 300 6.57 23.30 8.97
C VAL A 300 6.01 24.35 9.91
N GLY A 301 5.71 25.52 9.36
CA GLY A 301 4.99 26.61 10.03
C GLY A 301 3.49 26.56 9.77
N GLY A 302 2.74 27.45 10.42
CA GLY A 302 1.32 27.64 10.13
C GLY A 302 0.39 26.58 10.74
N ILE A 303 0.90 25.72 11.63
CA ILE A 303 0.10 24.71 12.32
C ILE A 303 -0.66 25.34 13.48
N THR A 304 -1.90 24.90 13.72
CA THR A 304 -2.63 25.25 14.94
C THR A 304 -2.72 24.06 15.87
N ASN A 305 -2.32 24.27 17.12
CA ASN A 305 -2.34 23.24 18.16
C ASN A 305 -3.78 22.86 18.52
N PRO A 306 -4.00 21.62 19.00
CA PRO A 306 -5.27 21.21 19.57
C PRO A 306 -5.77 22.14 20.67
N SER A 307 -7.09 22.19 20.83
CA SER A 307 -7.74 22.96 21.90
C SER A 307 -7.74 22.26 23.26
N THR A 308 -7.22 21.03 23.33
CA THR A 308 -7.18 20.20 24.53
C THR A 308 -5.74 20.07 25.05
N ALA A 309 -5.57 20.22 26.36
CA ALA A 309 -4.29 20.13 27.04
C ALA A 309 -4.03 18.72 27.60
N ASN A 310 -2.83 18.50 28.14
CA ASN A 310 -2.48 17.35 29.00
C ASN A 310 -2.61 15.98 28.31
N ALA A 311 -2.37 15.94 27.00
CA ALA A 311 -2.42 14.69 26.25
C ALA A 311 -1.22 14.58 25.30
N TYR A 312 -0.55 13.44 25.35
CA TYR A 312 0.45 13.07 24.36
C TYR A 312 -0.26 12.78 23.04
N ARG A 313 0.19 13.43 21.99
CA ARG A 313 -0.37 13.35 20.65
C ARG A 313 0.60 12.62 19.74
N PRO A 314 0.20 11.48 19.16
CA PRO A 314 1.10 10.69 18.33
C PRO A 314 1.32 11.38 16.98
N ILE A 315 2.56 11.46 16.53
CA ILE A 315 2.94 11.92 15.20
C ILE A 315 3.56 10.74 14.47
N TYR A 316 3.17 10.51 13.21
CA TYR A 316 3.78 9.47 12.38
C TYR A 316 4.51 10.10 11.20
N ILE A 317 5.67 9.55 10.88
CA ILE A 317 6.48 10.00 9.74
C ILE A 317 6.68 8.80 8.83
N TYR A 318 6.54 9.02 7.52
CA TYR A 318 6.89 8.04 6.50
C TYR A 318 7.38 8.73 5.23
N THR A 319 8.22 8.04 4.47
CA THR A 319 8.83 8.57 3.26
C THR A 319 8.36 7.78 2.05
N THR A 320 8.23 8.45 0.90
CA THR A 320 7.87 7.79 -0.35
C THR A 320 8.76 8.25 -1.49
N ASN A 321 8.84 7.44 -2.55
CA ASN A 321 9.45 7.85 -3.81
C ASN A 321 8.54 8.84 -4.56
N ALA A 322 9.00 9.38 -5.68
CA ALA A 322 8.23 10.36 -6.46
C ALA A 322 6.86 9.84 -6.95
N ASN A 323 6.73 8.52 -7.13
CA ASN A 323 5.50 7.86 -7.56
C ASN A 323 4.62 7.41 -6.38
N GLY A 324 4.95 7.77 -5.14
CA GLY A 324 4.19 7.43 -3.93
C GLY A 324 4.50 6.05 -3.34
N GLY A 325 5.44 5.31 -3.91
CA GLY A 325 5.90 4.02 -3.37
C GLY A 325 6.60 4.21 -2.03
N LEU A 326 6.16 3.50 -1.00
CA LEU A 326 6.65 3.59 0.38
C LEU A 326 8.13 3.19 0.44
N LEU A 327 8.94 4.10 0.97
CA LEU A 327 10.35 3.90 1.23
C LEU A 327 10.53 3.49 2.68
N ASP A 328 10.35 4.41 3.63
CA ASP A 328 10.51 4.16 5.06
C ASP A 328 9.23 4.48 5.83
N GLY A 329 9.10 3.87 7.01
CA GLY A 329 8.02 4.14 7.97
C GLY A 329 6.70 3.48 7.59
N SER A 330 5.62 4.00 8.17
CA SER A 330 4.26 3.54 7.90
C SER A 330 3.29 4.72 7.96
N PRO A 331 2.33 4.80 7.03
CA PRO A 331 1.23 5.76 7.08
C PRO A 331 0.15 5.39 8.11
N PHE A 332 0.31 4.25 8.79
CA PHE A 332 -0.59 3.75 9.82
C PHE A 332 0.22 3.41 11.08
N ALA A 333 -0.33 3.76 12.23
CA ALA A 333 0.23 3.59 13.57
C ALA A 333 0.49 2.14 14.02
N ASP A 334 0.25 1.16 13.15
CA ASP A 334 -0.04 -0.23 13.50
C ASP A 334 0.98 -1.23 12.95
N SER A 335 2.15 -0.79 12.47
CA SER A 335 3.25 -1.70 12.14
C SER A 335 3.98 -2.22 13.39
N ALA A 336 3.24 -2.53 14.46
CA ALA A 336 3.73 -3.14 15.71
C ALA A 336 4.29 -4.57 15.51
N ASN A 337 4.36 -5.06 14.27
CA ASN A 337 4.68 -6.45 13.95
C ASN A 337 5.85 -6.63 12.98
N ASP A 338 6.48 -5.57 12.46
CA ASP A 338 7.43 -5.80 11.37
C ASP A 338 8.84 -6.22 11.82
N VAL A 339 9.28 -5.97 13.06
CA VAL A 339 10.53 -6.55 13.62
C VAL A 339 10.56 -6.57 15.16
N TYR A 340 9.82 -5.68 15.83
CA TYR A 340 9.82 -5.55 17.29
C TYR A 340 8.46 -5.87 17.88
N ASN A 341 8.45 -6.70 18.92
CA ASN A 341 7.26 -7.09 19.68
C ASN A 341 6.82 -5.92 20.60
N GLY A 342 6.52 -4.77 20.01
CA GLY A 342 6.17 -3.52 20.67
C GLY A 342 5.44 -2.58 19.71
N PRO A 343 4.66 -1.60 20.21
CA PRO A 343 4.05 -0.59 19.35
C PRO A 343 5.13 0.08 18.48
N PRO A 344 4.84 0.46 17.23
CA PRO A 344 5.82 1.16 16.42
C PRO A 344 6.28 2.41 17.19
N PRO A 345 7.53 2.87 17.04
CA PRO A 345 8.02 4.06 17.72
C PRO A 345 7.14 5.23 17.28
N VAL A 346 6.26 5.63 18.20
CA VAL A 346 5.41 6.79 18.03
C VAL A 346 6.16 7.93 18.68
N ASP A 347 6.73 8.82 17.87
CA ASP A 347 7.15 10.10 18.40
C ASP A 347 5.87 10.87 18.77
N SER A 348 5.83 11.38 19.99
CA SER A 348 4.66 12.10 20.47
C SER A 348 5.01 13.52 20.80
N ILE A 349 4.01 14.40 20.83
CA ILE A 349 4.17 15.74 21.36
C ILE A 349 3.12 16.00 22.43
N HIS A 350 3.55 16.61 23.53
CA HIS A 350 2.66 17.05 24.58
C HIS A 350 2.22 18.50 24.35
N ILE A 351 0.90 18.74 24.25
CA ILE A 351 0.33 20.09 24.05
C ILE A 351 -0.36 20.54 25.34
N GLY A 352 0.02 21.73 25.79
CA GLY A 352 -0.53 22.39 26.98
C GLY A 352 -0.15 21.70 28.29
N GLY A 353 -0.30 22.44 29.38
CA GLY A 353 -0.08 21.94 30.73
C GLY A 353 1.38 21.88 31.18
N THR A 354 1.57 21.37 32.40
CA THR A 354 2.88 21.18 33.02
C THR A 354 3.05 19.69 33.29
N ASN A 355 4.13 19.09 32.78
CA ASN A 355 4.52 17.73 33.17
C ASN A 355 5.33 17.82 34.46
N ASP A 356 4.72 17.48 35.59
CA ASP A 356 5.45 17.32 36.84
C ASP A 356 6.08 15.92 36.90
N MET A 357 7.41 15.87 36.84
CA MET A 357 8.15 14.63 36.98
C MET A 357 8.60 14.44 38.43
N ILE A 358 8.05 13.43 39.11
CA ILE A 358 8.43 13.09 40.48
C ILE A 358 9.43 11.93 40.45
N ILE A 359 10.70 12.23 40.69
CA ILE A 359 11.78 11.24 40.77
C ILE A 359 11.99 10.85 42.23
N SER A 360 11.90 9.56 42.54
CA SER A 360 12.31 9.02 43.85
C SER A 360 13.48 8.06 43.67
N VAL A 361 14.60 8.35 44.33
CA VAL A 361 15.82 7.53 44.28
C VAL A 361 15.94 6.71 45.55
N TYR A 362 16.26 5.42 45.41
CA TYR A 362 16.40 4.48 46.50
C TYR A 362 17.81 3.86 46.48
N LYS A 363 18.35 3.56 47.67
CA LYS A 363 19.53 2.70 47.83
C LYS A 363 19.11 1.36 48.43
N GLN A 364 19.86 0.32 48.10
CA GLN A 364 19.72 -0.97 48.77
C GLN A 364 20.52 -0.98 50.07
N SER A 365 19.89 -1.41 51.16
CA SER A 365 20.50 -1.56 52.48
C SER A 365 20.10 -2.89 53.08
N GLY A 366 20.95 -3.91 52.90
CA GLY A 366 20.57 -5.29 53.21
C GLY A 366 19.47 -5.80 52.28
N ALA A 367 18.37 -6.29 52.85
CA ALA A 367 17.20 -6.76 52.09
C ALA A 367 16.24 -5.62 51.67
N ASP A 368 16.41 -4.41 52.22
CA ASP A 368 15.45 -3.32 52.07
C ASP A 368 15.89 -2.26 51.03
N LEU A 369 14.90 -1.63 50.39
CA LEU A 369 15.07 -0.41 49.58
C LEU A 369 14.72 0.82 50.42
N ILE A 370 15.69 1.69 50.64
CA ILE A 370 15.55 2.90 51.46
C ILE A 370 15.62 4.12 50.55
N LYS A 371 14.63 5.01 50.63
CA LYS A 371 14.64 6.28 49.88
C LYS A 371 15.83 7.12 50.34
N LEU A 372 16.59 7.67 49.40
CA LEU A 372 17.73 8.52 49.73
C LEU A 372 17.28 9.77 50.51
N SER A 373 18.06 10.15 51.52
CA SER A 373 17.91 11.42 52.21
C SER A 373 18.33 12.60 51.32
N ALA A 374 17.95 13.82 51.68
CA ALA A 374 18.33 15.02 50.92
C ALA A 374 19.85 15.18 50.76
N ALA A 375 20.63 14.83 51.80
CA ALA A 375 22.09 14.89 51.76
C ALA A 375 22.70 13.85 50.80
N GLU A 376 22.09 12.67 50.69
CA GLU A 376 22.53 11.62 49.78
C GLU A 376 22.11 11.91 48.33
N ILE A 377 20.90 12.46 48.13
CA ILE A 377 20.42 12.90 46.82
C ILE A 377 21.37 13.93 46.20
N ALA A 378 21.95 14.84 47.01
CA ALA A 378 22.91 15.83 46.53
C ALA A 378 24.22 15.23 45.98
N GLN A 379 24.50 13.95 46.26
CA GLN A 379 25.70 13.25 45.82
C GLN A 379 25.47 12.35 44.59
N VAL A 380 24.21 12.18 44.16
CA VAL A 380 23.85 11.37 43.00
C VAL A 380 23.36 12.25 41.85
N ARG A 381 23.70 11.86 40.62
CA ARG A 381 23.16 12.44 39.40
C ARG A 381 22.09 11.52 38.84
N VAL A 382 20.89 12.03 38.67
CA VAL A 382 19.81 11.31 37.98
C VAL A 382 19.67 11.91 36.59
N GLY A 383 19.91 11.09 35.56
CA GLY A 383 19.49 11.39 34.21
C GLY A 383 18.07 10.89 34.00
N VAL A 384 17.19 11.71 33.43
CA VAL A 384 15.88 11.24 32.99
C VAL A 384 15.75 11.41 31.49
N GLY A 385 15.22 10.38 30.83
CA GLY A 385 14.91 10.43 29.41
C GLY A 385 13.72 11.35 29.13
N CYS A 386 13.59 11.75 27.87
CA CYS A 386 12.45 12.54 27.40
C CYS A 386 11.16 11.71 27.47
N PRO A 387 10.08 12.18 28.11
CA PRO A 387 8.81 11.46 28.16
C PRO A 387 8.05 11.45 26.81
N ASP A 388 8.46 12.30 25.86
CA ASP A 388 7.83 12.40 24.54
C ASP A 388 8.13 11.21 23.60
N LYS A 389 9.02 10.29 24.01
CA LYS A 389 9.29 9.03 23.31
C LYS A 389 8.69 7.89 24.14
N GLN A 390 7.76 7.12 23.56
CA GLN A 390 7.36 5.85 24.18
C GLN A 390 8.58 4.90 24.21
N PHE A 391 8.94 4.42 25.40
CA PHE A 391 10.06 3.50 25.63
C PHE A 391 9.74 2.08 25.19
#